data_AF-A0A2N3D4I6-F1
#
_entry.id   AF-A0A2N3D4I6-F1
#
_cell.length_a   1.000
_cell.length_b   1.000
_cell.length_c   1.000
_cell.angle_alpha   90.00
_cell.angle_beta   90.00
_cell.angle_gamma   90.00
#
_symmetry.space_group_name_H-M   'P 1'
#
loop_
_entity.id
_entity.type
_entity.pdbx_description
1 polymer ?
#
loop_
_entity_poly.entity_id
_entity_poly.type
_entity_poly.pdbx_seq_one_letter_code
_entity_poly.pdbx_strand_id
1 'polypeptide(L)' 'MLATPPDFDVLIVGAGISGIGMAAHMESKAPHHTYAILDRRDNLGGTWDLFRYPGIRSDSDMHT' A
#
# COMPACT_ATOMS: atom_id res chain seq x y z
N MET A 1 -5.66 -32.03 9.34
CA MET A 1 -5.28 -30.81 10.09
C MET A 1 -6.30 -29.75 9.76
N LEU A 2 -6.96 -29.15 10.75
CA LEU A 2 -7.81 -27.97 10.50
C LEU A 2 -6.87 -26.78 10.35
N ALA A 3 -7.02 -26.02 9.27
CA ALA A 3 -6.21 -24.82 9.05
C ALA A 3 -6.59 -23.77 10.10
N THR A 4 -5.58 -23.13 10.69
CA THR A 4 -5.78 -21.95 11.53
C THR A 4 -6.44 -20.87 10.67
N PRO A 5 -7.50 -20.20 11.15
CA PRO A 5 -8.08 -19.08 10.43
C PRO A 5 -7.04 -17.97 10.23
N PRO A 6 -7.08 -17.25 9.10
CA PRO A 6 -6.16 -16.15 8.85
C PRO A 6 -6.40 -14.99 9.83
N ASP A 7 -5.33 -14.26 10.17
CA ASP A 7 -5.41 -13.09 11.06
C ASP A 7 -6.13 -11.89 10.41
N PHE A 8 -6.10 -11.81 9.07
CA PHE A 8 -6.71 -10.74 8.28
C PHE A 8 -7.46 -11.30 7.08
N ASP A 9 -8.51 -10.60 6.64
CA ASP A 9 -9.27 -10.95 5.43
C ASP A 9 -8.48 -10.62 4.16
N VAL A 10 -7.69 -9.53 4.18
CA VAL A 10 -6.90 -9.04 3.05
C VAL A 10 -5.48 -8.68 3.46
N LEU A 11 -4.50 -9.17 2.71
CA LEU A 11 -3.11 -8.72 2.80
C LEU A 11 -2.74 -7.86 1.59
N ILE A 12 -2.39 -6.60 1.85
CA ILE A 12 -1.90 -5.66 0.83
C ILE A 12 -0.37 -5.69 0.87
N VAL A 13 0.26 -6.05 -0.24
CA VAL A 13 1.72 -6.09 -0.35
C VAL A 13 2.23 -4.84 -1.06
N GLY A 14 3.01 -4.03 -0.33
CA GLY A 14 3.59 -2.77 -0.77
C GLY A 14 2.84 -1.55 -0.24
N ALA A 15 3.56 -0.64 0.40
CA ALA A 15 3.11 0.64 0.95
C ALA A 15 3.49 1.82 0.05
N GLY A 16 3.42 1.61 -1.27
CA GLY A 16 3.40 2.68 -2.27
C GLY A 16 2.01 3.30 -2.44
N ILE A 17 1.89 4.26 -3.36
CA ILE A 17 0.62 4.98 -3.62
C ILE A 17 -0.55 4.01 -3.84
N SER A 18 -0.35 2.94 -4.63
CA SER A 18 -1.41 1.96 -4.90
C SER A 18 -1.84 1.18 -3.66
N GLY A 19 -0.91 0.77 -2.79
CA GLY A 19 -1.24 0.03 -1.57
C GLY A 19 -1.96 0.90 -0.53
N ILE A 20 -1.51 2.15 -0.38
CA ILE A 20 -2.19 3.15 0.46
C ILE A 20 -3.59 3.45 -0.10
N GLY A 21 -3.73 3.60 -1.41
CA GLY A 21 -5.02 3.79 -2.07
C GLY A 21 -5.96 2.59 -1.87
N MET A 22 -5.44 1.37 -1.93
CA MET A 22 -6.22 0.17 -1.62
C MET A 22 -6.72 0.17 -0.17
N ALA A 23 -5.88 0.53 0.80
CA ALA A 23 -6.31 0.66 2.19
C ALA A 23 -7.42 1.71 2.37
N ALA A 24 -7.30 2.88 1.74
CA ALA A 24 -8.36 3.88 1.74
C ALA A 24 -9.67 3.37 1.10
N HIS A 25 -9.57 2.52 0.07
CA HIS A 25 -10.73 1.84 -0.50
C HIS A 25 -11.32 0.77 0.42
N MET A 26 -10.50 0.06 1.20
CA MET A 26 -10.99 -0.88 2.22
C MET A 26 -11.81 -0.14 3.27
N GLU A 27 -11.30 0.97 3.80
CA GLU A 27 -12.01 1.81 4.78
C GLU A 27 -13.36 2.31 4.25
N SER A 28 -13.42 2.73 2.98
CA SER A 28 -14.62 3.35 2.41
C SER A 28 -15.63 2.36 1.81
N LYS A 29 -15.17 1.23 1.27
CA LYS A 29 -16.00 0.30 0.49
C LYS A 29 -16.18 -1.08 1.13
N ALA A 30 -15.31 -1.45 2.07
CA ALA A 30 -15.34 -2.74 2.74
C ALA A 30 -15.10 -2.59 4.26
N PRO A 31 -15.89 -1.76 4.97
CA PRO A 31 -15.63 -1.40 6.37
C PRO A 31 -15.71 -2.57 7.37
N HIS A 32 -16.17 -3.73 6.92
CA HIS A 32 -16.29 -4.94 7.74
C HIS A 32 -15.17 -5.96 7.50
N HIS A 33 -14.24 -5.68 6.59
CA HIS A 33 -13.09 -6.54 6.32
C HIS A 33 -11.84 -5.97 6.98
N THR A 34 -11.11 -6.83 7.66
CA THR A 34 -9.81 -6.54 8.25
C THR A 34 -8.72 -6.62 7.18
N TYR A 35 -7.70 -5.77 7.29
CA TYR A 35 -6.56 -5.82 6.39
C TYR A 35 -5.25 -5.45 7.09
N ALA A 36 -4.15 -5.92 6.50
CA ALA A 36 -2.80 -5.48 6.84
C ALA A 36 -2.07 -5.02 5.58
N ILE A 37 -1.18 -4.03 5.73
CA ILE A 37 -0.23 -3.63 4.69
C ILE A 37 1.16 -4.07 5.13
N LEU A 38 1.86 -4.81 4.28
CA LEU A 38 3.27 -5.16 4.49
C LEU A 38 4.13 -4.55 3.40
N ASP A 39 5.17 -3.84 3.81
CA ASP A 39 6.26 -3.41 2.95
C ASP A 39 7.58 -3.90 3.53
N ARG A 40 8.57 -4.13 2.66
CA ARG A 40 9.93 -4.46 3.08
C ARG A 40 10.65 -3.24 3.64
N ARG A 41 10.24 -2.04 3.23
CA ARG A 41 10.90 -0.78 3.59
C ARG A 41 10.30 -0.21 4.88
N ASP A 42 11.15 0.46 5.65
CA ASP A 42 10.75 1.12 6.89
C ASP A 42 9.89 2.38 6.65
N ASN A 43 9.95 2.95 5.44
CA ASN A 43 9.24 4.18 5.07
C ASN A 43 8.19 3.90 3.99
N LEU A 44 7.09 4.65 4.07
CA LEU A 44 6.01 4.67 3.07
C LEU A 44 6.44 5.40 1.80
N GLY A 45 5.82 5.07 0.67
CA GLY A 45 5.97 5.83 -0.58
C GLY A 45 6.36 4.99 -1.79
N GLY A 46 6.81 3.75 -1.58
CA GLY A 46 7.17 2.82 -2.64
C GLY A 46 8.28 3.40 -3.53
N THR A 47 8.03 3.52 -4.84
CA THR A 47 8.95 4.13 -5.82
C THR A 47 9.54 5.45 -5.34
N TRP A 48 8.74 6.32 -4.72
CA TRP A 48 9.15 7.68 -4.33
C TRP A 48 9.97 7.73 -3.05
N ASP A 49 9.88 6.71 -2.20
CA ASP A 49 10.78 6.57 -1.06
C ASP A 49 12.08 5.85 -1.44
N LEU A 50 11.98 4.84 -2.32
CA LEU A 50 13.09 4.02 -2.78
C LEU A 50 14.10 4.81 -3.62
N PHE A 51 13.61 5.54 -4.62
CA PHE A 51 14.47 6.24 -5.56
C PHE A 51 14.68 7.69 -5.12
N ARG A 52 15.92 8.04 -4.80
CA ARG A 52 16.32 9.37 -4.32
C ARG A 52 17.50 9.96 -5.09
N TYR A 53 17.61 9.61 -6.37
CA TYR A 53 18.68 10.13 -7.23
C TYR A 53 18.36 11.53 -7.76
N PRO A 54 19.36 12.36 -8.09
CA PRO A 54 19.14 13.70 -8.64
C PRO A 54 18.32 13.67 -9.93
N GLY A 55 17.27 14.49 -10.01
CA GLY A 55 16.43 14.62 -11.21
C GLY A 55 15.25 13.64 -11.32
N ILE A 56 14.98 12.84 -10.28
CA ILE A 56 13.77 12.01 -10.25
C ILE A 56 12.50 12.86 -10.35
N ARG A 57 11.56 12.46 -11.21
CA ARG A 57 10.29 13.14 -11.45
C ARG A 57 9.25 12.18 -12.00
N SER A 58 7.98 12.56 -11.85
CA SER A 58 6.88 11.95 -12.58
C SER A 58 6.95 12.34 -14.06
N ASP A 59 6.57 11.42 -14.93
CA ASP A 59 6.30 11.69 -16.36
C ASP A 59 4.87 12.17 -16.59
N SER A 60 3.97 11.88 -15.64
CA SER A 60 2.59 12.34 -15.64
C SER A 60 2.50 13.79 -15.15
N ASP A 61 1.67 14.58 -15.82
CA ASP A 61 1.36 15.94 -15.40
C ASP A 61 0.74 15.93 -14.00
N MET A 62 1.35 16.66 -13.08
CA MET A 62 0.80 16.88 -11.75
C MET A 62 0.10 18.24 -11.76
N HIS A 63 -1.24 18.22 -11.81
CA HIS A 63 -2.02 19.43 -11.62
C HIS A 63 -1.86 19.92 -10.17
N THR A 64 -1.45 21.17 -10.01
CA THR A 64 -1.45 21.93 -8.75
C THR A 64 -2.59 22.93 -8.74
#